data_AF-A0A2M7SWI2-F1
#
_entry.id   AF-A0A2M7SWI2-F1
#
_cell.length_a   1.000
_cell.length_b   1.000
_cell.length_c   1.000
_cell.angle_alpha   90.00
_cell.angle_beta   90.00
_cell.angle_gamma   90.00
#
_symmetry.space_group_name_H-M   'P 1'
#
loop_
_entity.id
_entity.type
_entity.pdbx_description
1 polymer ?
#
loop_
_entity_poly.entity_id
_entity_poly.type
_entity_poly.pdbx_seq_one_letter_code
_entity_poly.pdbx_strand_id
1 'polypeptide(L)'
;GLSITYGLSGFPNFAHAEFITLGAFIGYFVAEQLGLGLPAALIVAFLVTGGVGFLCYRGIFQPLAKRGATIIHLMVASIALGFILRH
;
A
#
# COMPACT_ATOMS: atom_id res chain seq x y z
N GLY A 1 -13.76 -0.53 4.44
CA GLY A 1 -12.31 -0.59 4.20
C GLY A 1 -11.56 0.10 5.32
N LEU A 2 -11.52 1.44 5.29
CA LEU A 2 -10.82 2.28 6.27
C LEU A 2 -11.11 1.90 7.73
N SER A 3 -12.37 1.73 8.14
CA SER A 3 -12.71 1.38 9.53
C SER A 3 -12.11 0.05 10.03
N ILE A 4 -11.89 -0.93 9.14
CA ILE A 4 -11.27 -2.23 9.49
C ILE A 4 -9.75 -2.06 9.61
N THR A 5 -9.13 -1.29 8.72
CA THR A 5 -7.70 -0.97 8.79
C THR A 5 -7.37 -0.17 10.04
N TYR A 6 -8.23 0.79 10.40
CA TYR A 6 -8.15 1.54 11.66
C TYR A 6 -8.39 0.65 12.88
N GLY A 7 -9.38 -0.25 12.82
CA GLY A 7 -9.66 -1.19 13.92
C GLY A 7 -8.53 -2.17 14.20
N LEU A 8 -7.77 -2.57 13.18
CA LEU A 8 -6.59 -3.45 13.31
C LEU A 8 -5.29 -2.71 13.64
N SER A 9 -5.12 -1.47 13.16
CA SER A 9 -3.84 -0.74 13.25
C SER A 9 -3.84 0.37 14.30
N GLY A 10 -5.00 0.88 14.71
CA GLY A 10 -5.13 1.97 15.68
C GLY A 10 -4.75 3.36 15.14
N PHE A 11 -4.47 3.52 13.85
CA PHE A 11 -4.12 4.79 13.22
C PHE A 11 -4.62 4.92 11.76
N PRO A 12 -4.74 6.16 11.24
CA PRO A 12 -4.99 6.44 9.82
C PRO A 12 -3.89 5.90 8.91
N ASN A 13 -4.10 4.74 8.29
CA ASN A 13 -3.18 4.24 7.27
C ASN A 13 -3.39 4.97 5.93
N PHE A 14 -2.71 6.10 5.75
CA PHE A 14 -2.73 6.90 4.51
C PHE A 14 -2.09 6.16 3.32
N ALA A 15 -1.18 5.21 3.56
CA ALA A 15 -0.57 4.39 2.49
C ALA A 15 -1.59 3.46 1.81
N HIS A 16 -2.74 3.20 2.45
CA HIS A 16 -3.82 2.42 1.82
C HIS A 16 -4.37 3.08 0.55
N ALA A 17 -4.50 4.41 0.55
CA ALA A 17 -4.95 5.16 -0.62
C ALA A 17 -3.92 5.07 -1.76
N GLU A 18 -2.63 5.14 -1.44
CA GLU A 18 -1.57 4.97 -2.43
C GLU A 18 -1.49 3.56 -3.00
N PHE A 19 -1.67 2.53 -2.19
CA PHE A 19 -1.70 1.16 -2.71
C PHE A 19 -2.83 0.98 -3.72
N ILE A 20 -4.00 1.58 -3.49
CA ILE A 20 -5.10 1.56 -4.48
C ILE A 20 -4.68 2.25 -5.79
N THR A 21 -4.04 3.42 -5.71
CA THR A 21 -3.56 4.14 -6.90
C THR A 21 -2.48 3.38 -7.66
N LEU A 22 -1.52 2.78 -6.96
CA LEU A 22 -0.49 1.92 -7.54
C LEU A 22 -1.10 0.72 -8.28
N GLY A 23 -2.05 0.02 -7.65
CA GLY A 23 -2.69 -1.13 -8.26
C GLY A 23 -3.51 -0.76 -9.50
N ALA A 24 -4.19 0.39 -9.47
CA ALA A 24 -4.88 0.92 -10.64
C ALA A 24 -3.91 1.26 -11.78
N PHE A 25 -2.78 1.89 -11.47
CA PHE A 25 -1.77 2.25 -12.48
C PHE A 25 -1.11 1.02 -13.11
N ILE A 26 -0.72 0.04 -12.30
CA ILE A 26 -0.15 -1.22 -12.79
C ILE A 26 -1.17 -2.01 -13.60
N GLY A 27 -2.42 -2.08 -13.13
CA GLY A 27 -3.50 -2.73 -13.87
C GLY A 27 -3.73 -2.08 -15.23
N TYR A 28 -3.78 -0.74 -15.28
CA TYR A 28 -3.89 0.00 -16.53
C TYR A 28 -2.70 -0.27 -17.46
N PHE A 29 -1.48 -0.21 -16.95
CA PHE A 29 -0.26 -0.47 -17.72
C PHE A 29 -0.26 -1.89 -18.32
N VAL A 30 -0.66 -2.90 -17.55
CA VAL A 30 -0.69 -4.29 -18.02
C VAL A 30 -1.85 -4.53 -18.99
N ALA A 31 -2.99 -3.88 -18.78
CA ALA A 31 -4.16 -4.03 -19.65
C ALA A 31 -3.95 -3.36 -21.02
N GLU A 32 -3.49 -2.11 -21.02
CA GLU A 32 -3.40 -1.28 -22.22
C GLU A 32 -2.02 -1.36 -22.90
N GLN A 33 -0.93 -1.30 -22.13
CA GLN A 33 0.43 -1.22 -22.71
C GLN A 33 0.95 -2.59 -23.14
N LEU A 34 0.64 -3.64 -22.36
CA LEU A 34 1.01 -5.03 -22.65
C LEU A 34 -0.08 -5.78 -23.43
N GLY A 35 -1.30 -5.23 -23.53
CA GLY A 35 -2.41 -5.84 -24.26
C GLY A 35 -2.87 -7.20 -23.71
N LEU A 36 -2.50 -7.53 -22.46
CA LEU A 36 -2.75 -8.85 -21.86
C LEU A 36 -4.21 -9.02 -21.37
N GLY A 37 -5.04 -7.98 -21.53
CA GLY A 37 -6.45 -7.97 -21.14
C GLY A 37 -6.66 -7.85 -19.63
N LEU A 38 -7.92 -7.60 -19.25
CA LEU A 38 -8.37 -7.38 -17.88
C LEU A 38 -8.02 -8.51 -16.89
N PRO A 39 -8.13 -9.82 -17.24
CA PRO A 39 -7.86 -10.90 -16.28
C PRO A 39 -6.38 -10.94 -15.86
N ALA A 40 -5.45 -10.83 -16.81
CA ALA A 40 -4.03 -10.83 -16.53
C ALA A 40 -3.62 -9.55 -15.79
N ALA A 41 -4.16 -8.40 -16.20
CA ALA A 41 -3.95 -7.13 -15.51
C ALA A 41 -4.38 -7.17 -14.03
N LEU A 42 -5.53 -7.78 -13.73
CA LEU A 42 -6.01 -7.96 -12.35
C LEU A 42 -5.06 -8.81 -11.52
N ILE A 43 -4.59 -9.94 -12.05
CA ILE A 43 -3.68 -10.83 -11.34
C ILE A 43 -2.35 -10.13 -11.06
N VAL A 44 -1.78 -9.47 -12.07
CA VAL A 44 -0.50 -8.75 -11.93
C VAL A 44 -0.65 -7.58 -10.97
N ALA A 45 -1.69 -6.76 -11.12
CA ALA A 45 -1.97 -5.66 -10.20
C ALA A 45 -2.13 -6.17 -8.77
N PHE A 46 -2.88 -7.24 -8.54
CA PHE A 46 -3.05 -7.83 -7.21
C PHE A 46 -1.71 -8.31 -6.63
N LEU A 47 -0.91 -9.06 -7.39
CA LEU A 47 0.37 -9.60 -6.92
C LEU A 47 1.37 -8.51 -6.61
N VAL A 48 1.52 -7.51 -7.48
CA VAL A 48 2.48 -6.43 -7.27
C VAL A 48 2.05 -5.53 -6.13
N THR A 49 0.80 -5.07 -6.13
CA THR A 49 0.29 -4.16 -5.09
C THR A 49 0.23 -4.84 -3.73
N GLY A 50 -0.19 -6.11 -3.70
CA GLY A 50 -0.20 -6.94 -2.49
C GLY A 50 1.21 -7.20 -1.97
N GLY A 51 2.17 -7.48 -2.85
CA GLY A 51 3.58 -7.66 -2.50
C GLY A 51 4.21 -6.39 -1.93
N VAL A 52 4.00 -5.25 -2.57
CA VAL A 52 4.47 -3.94 -2.08
C VAL A 52 3.82 -3.60 -0.74
N GLY A 53 2.51 -3.77 -0.61
CA GLY A 53 1.80 -3.55 0.66
C GLY A 53 2.33 -4.44 1.79
N PHE A 54 2.62 -5.71 1.50
CA PHE A 54 3.22 -6.64 2.46
C PHE A 54 4.65 -6.24 2.85
N LEU A 55 5.49 -5.83 1.89
CA LEU A 55 6.84 -5.35 2.15
C LEU A 55 6.84 -4.08 2.99
N CYS A 56 5.96 -3.12 2.68
CA CYS A 56 5.79 -1.91 3.50
C CYS A 56 5.32 -2.25 4.91
N TYR A 57 4.35 -3.16 5.04
CA TYR A 57 3.88 -3.62 6.34
C TYR A 57 5.00 -4.27 7.16
N ARG A 58 5.74 -5.21 6.57
CA ARG A 58 6.80 -5.96 7.26
C ARG A 58 8.06 -5.12 7.50
N GLY A 59 8.40 -4.21 6.60
CA GLY A 59 9.63 -3.42 6.62
C GLY A 59 9.52 -2.11 7.41
N ILE A 60 8.32 -1.51 7.49
CA ILE A 60 8.11 -0.20 8.12
C ILE A 60 7.19 -0.35 9.32
N PHE A 61 5.97 -0.83 9.10
CA PHE A 61 4.95 -0.83 10.14
C PHE A 61 5.23 -1.85 11.26
N GLN A 62 5.63 -3.07 10.93
CA GLN A 62 5.93 -4.13 11.90
C GLN A 62 7.12 -3.78 12.82
N PRO A 63 8.27 -3.26 12.33
CA PRO A 63 9.36 -2.86 13.21
C PRO A 63 9.06 -1.59 14.00
N LEU A 64 8.31 -0.62 13.45
CA LEU A 64 7.84 0.54 14.22
C LEU A 64 6.92 0.11 15.37
N ALA A 65 5.94 -0.75 15.09
CA ALA A 65 5.02 -1.27 16.08
C ALA A 65 5.75 -2.06 17.18
N LYS A 66 6.73 -2.91 16.81
CA LYS A 66 7.57 -3.64 17.77
C LYS A 66 8.45 -2.74 18.64
N ARG A 67 8.76 -1.52 18.20
CA ARG A 67 9.56 -0.54 18.96
C ARG A 67 8.71 0.38 19.86
N GLY A 68 7.42 0.11 20.01
CA GLY A 68 6.52 0.90 20.87
C GLY A 68 6.16 2.26 20.28
N ALA A 69 6.19 2.40 18.96
CA ALA A 69 5.88 3.65 18.27
C ALA A 69 4.45 4.13 18.59
N THR A 70 4.34 5.33 19.14
CA THR A 70 3.07 6.01 19.39
C THR A 70 2.36 6.32 18.07
N ILE A 71 1.02 6.45 18.08
CA ILE A 71 0.16 6.72 16.90
C ILE A 71 0.72 7.82 15.98
N ILE A 72 1.32 8.88 16.54
CA ILE A 72 1.93 9.99 15.78
C ILE A 72 3.11 9.53 14.91
N HIS A 73 3.95 8.62 15.41
CA HIS A 73 5.08 8.07 14.63
C HIS A 73 4.60 7.23 13.44
N LEU A 74 3.50 6.50 13.60
CA LEU A 74 2.90 5.69 12.53
C LEU A 74 2.23 6.56 11.46
N MET A 75 1.62 7.68 11.88
CA MET A 75 1.09 8.68 10.95
C MET A 75 2.18 9.38 10.14
N VAL A 76 3.26 9.82 10.80
CA VAL A 76 4.41 10.43 10.12
C VAL A 76 5.08 9.44 9.15
N ALA A 77 5.21 8.17 9.54
CA ALA A 77 5.73 7.12 8.67
C ALA A 77 4.83 6.88 7.43
N SER A 78 3.50 6.92 7.57
CA SER A 78 2.58 6.81 6.42
C SER A 78 2.71 8.01 5.47
N ILE A 79 2.90 9.21 5.99
CA ILE A 79 3.10 10.42 5.16
C ILE A 79 4.44 10.34 4.42
N ALA A 80 5.50 9.87 5.08
CA ALA A 80 6.81 9.66 4.46
C ALA A 80 6.76 8.58 3.36
N LEU A 81 6.03 7.48 3.60
CA LEU A 81 5.75 6.46 2.58
C LEU A 81 5.01 7.06 1.39
N GLY A 82 4.00 7.90 1.68
CA GLY A 82 3.31 8.82 0.77
C GLY A 82 4.19 9.58 -0.21
N PHE A 83 5.31 10.06 0.30
CA PHE A 83 6.25 10.86 -0.48
C PHE A 83 7.20 9.99 -1.31
N ILE A 84 7.62 8.83 -0.77
CA ILE A 84 8.56 7.92 -1.45
C ILE A 84 7.89 7.14 -2.58
N LEU A 85 6.60 6.84 -2.47
CA LEU A 85 5.87 6.15 -3.53
C LEU A 85 5.47 7.07 -4.67
N ARG A 86 5.38 8.38 -4.40
CA ARG A 86 4.98 9.41 -5.37
C ARG A 86 6.17 10.06 -6.12
N HIS A 87 7.40 9.90 -5.64
CA HIS A 87 8.64 10.40 -6.25
C HIS A 87 9.65 9.28 -6.46
#